data_AF-A0A0Q6A833-F1
#
_entry.id   AF-A0A0Q6A833-F1
#
_cell.length_a   1.000
_cell.length_b   1.000
_cell.length_c   1.000
_cell.angle_alpha   90.00
_cell.angle_beta   90.00
_cell.angle_gamma   90.00
#
_symmetry.space_group_name_H-M   'P 1'
#
loop_
_entity.id
_entity.type
_entity.pdbx_description
1 polymer ?
#
loop_
_entity_poly.entity_id
_entity_poly.type
_entity_poly.pdbx_seq_one_letter_code
_entity_poly.pdbx_strand_id
1 'polypeptide(L)'
;MPAAQKASKGDPDTRAFLASLNLVEWGAALEAAKRLLIALDAPPVAPDALVRLQKLIRYHGEQYTTLVIRTVIESDGNELALIEPVISAVSDVMRRHPEWPEKGVAWIEAFDGIPLLQIVETMRGLEIFRETSIGTYLAVSLESRLARLFTISPAPEVAPPAKIPMSQARIPVILAKVRLGLELAALRDRTPNNRKFGELARAKCDLAASEVSELIRVARAYGDREEIISRLSWAALVILSGSTLSTPTRQSIEKRILAGERISPRQIVEAGKAKATSRAKPSAKRLSAAAKPAPKCRQAGGLSAGL
;
A
#
# COMPACT_ATOMS: atom_id res chain seq x y z
N MET A 1 7.24 -30.34 28.24
CA MET A 1 7.73 -30.73 26.89
C MET A 1 6.89 -31.91 26.42
N PRO A 2 6.07 -31.81 25.36
CA PRO A 2 5.36 -32.96 24.84
C PRO A 2 6.25 -33.73 23.84
N ALA A 3 6.21 -35.05 23.94
CA ALA A 3 7.01 -35.98 23.14
C ALA A 3 6.57 -35.97 21.68
N ALA A 4 7.55 -35.87 20.77
CA ALA A 4 7.35 -36.01 19.33
C ALA A 4 6.96 -37.45 18.98
N GLN A 5 5.74 -37.65 18.49
CA GLN A 5 5.33 -38.88 17.82
C GLN A 5 6.15 -39.04 16.53
N LYS A 6 7.00 -40.06 16.48
CA LYS A 6 7.68 -40.50 15.26
C LYS A 6 6.63 -41.03 14.28
N ALA A 7 6.50 -40.37 13.13
CA ALA A 7 5.71 -40.86 12.01
C ALA A 7 6.20 -42.25 11.59
N SER A 8 5.28 -43.21 11.57
CA SER A 8 5.49 -44.58 11.09
C SER A 8 6.03 -44.55 9.66
N LYS A 9 7.22 -45.13 9.44
CA LYS A 9 7.73 -45.44 8.10
C LYS A 9 6.82 -46.53 7.53
N GLY A 10 5.85 -46.13 6.71
CA GLY A 10 4.88 -47.04 6.09
C GLY A 10 5.54 -48.24 5.41
N ASP A 11 4.84 -49.37 5.46
CA ASP A 11 5.22 -50.69 4.96
C ASP A 11 5.81 -50.65 3.52
N PRO A 12 6.97 -51.29 3.27
CA PRO A 12 7.61 -51.31 1.94
C PRO A 12 6.72 -51.83 0.82
N ASP A 13 5.82 -52.78 1.08
CA ASP A 13 4.91 -53.32 0.06
C ASP A 13 3.84 -52.30 -0.32
N THR A 14 3.34 -51.55 0.66
CA THR A 14 2.45 -50.41 0.40
C THR A 14 3.13 -49.33 -0.45
N ARG A 15 4.42 -49.05 -0.24
CA ARG A 15 5.17 -48.08 -1.09
C ARG A 15 5.42 -48.62 -2.49
N ALA A 16 5.73 -49.89 -2.64
CA ALA A 16 5.92 -50.53 -3.93
C ALA A 16 4.62 -50.55 -4.74
N PHE A 17 3.48 -50.79 -4.09
CA PHE A 17 2.15 -50.72 -4.71
C PHE A 17 1.75 -49.29 -5.10
N LEU A 18 2.00 -48.28 -4.25
CA LEU A 18 1.76 -46.88 -4.62
C LEU A 18 2.70 -46.42 -5.75
N ALA A 19 3.93 -46.92 -5.80
CA ALA A 19 4.86 -46.68 -6.90
C ALA A 19 4.40 -47.36 -8.19
N SER A 20 3.89 -48.60 -8.13
CA SER A 20 3.38 -49.31 -9.31
C SER A 20 2.10 -48.68 -9.86
N LEU A 21 1.19 -48.21 -9.00
CA LEU A 21 0.04 -47.39 -9.41
C LEU A 21 0.50 -46.12 -10.13
N ASN A 22 1.50 -45.43 -9.60
CA ASN A 22 2.06 -44.23 -10.25
C ASN A 22 2.66 -44.53 -11.63
N LEU A 23 3.29 -45.70 -11.83
CA LEU A 23 3.83 -46.12 -13.13
C LEU A 23 2.72 -46.50 -14.13
N VAL A 24 1.69 -47.23 -13.70
CA VAL A 24 0.56 -47.64 -14.54
C VAL A 24 -0.26 -46.43 -14.98
N GLU A 25 -0.55 -45.51 -14.07
CA GLU A 25 -1.22 -44.25 -14.39
C GLU A 25 -0.36 -43.35 -15.30
N TRP A 26 0.96 -43.38 -15.13
CA TRP A 26 1.88 -42.68 -16.03
C TRP A 26 1.80 -43.25 -17.45
N GLY A 27 1.78 -44.58 -17.60
CA GLY A 27 1.62 -45.23 -18.90
C GLY A 27 0.30 -44.87 -19.58
N ALA A 28 -0.81 -44.90 -18.84
CA ALA A 28 -2.13 -44.54 -19.35
C ALA A 28 -2.20 -43.09 -19.86
N ALA A 29 -1.62 -42.15 -19.12
CA ALA A 29 -1.56 -40.74 -19.53
C ALA A 29 -0.71 -40.52 -20.80
N LEU A 30 0.35 -41.31 -20.98
CA LEU A 30 1.18 -41.24 -22.20
C LEU A 30 0.42 -41.72 -23.42
N GLU A 31 -0.28 -42.86 -23.31
CA GLU A 31 -1.09 -43.39 -24.40
C GLU A 31 -2.27 -42.48 -24.72
N ALA A 32 -2.90 -41.87 -23.71
CA ALA A 32 -3.92 -40.85 -23.90
C ALA A 32 -3.36 -39.63 -24.67
N ALA A 33 -2.15 -39.16 -24.34
CA ALA A 33 -1.52 -38.04 -25.05
C ALA A 33 -1.27 -38.36 -26.52
N LYS A 34 -0.72 -39.54 -26.82
CA LYS A 34 -0.52 -40.01 -28.20
C LYS A 34 -1.84 -40.13 -28.96
N ARG A 35 -2.87 -40.70 -28.32
CA ARG A 35 -4.21 -40.82 -28.91
C ARG A 35 -4.81 -39.45 -29.23
N LEU A 36 -4.66 -38.45 -28.35
CA LEU A 36 -5.13 -37.10 -28.62
C LEU A 36 -4.39 -36.46 -29.81
N LEU A 37 -3.06 -36.61 -29.88
CA LEU A 37 -2.29 -36.11 -31.01
C LEU A 37 -2.76 -36.72 -32.34
N ILE A 38 -2.99 -38.03 -32.38
CA ILE A 38 -3.53 -38.73 -33.56
C ILE A 38 -4.94 -38.24 -33.89
N ALA A 39 -5.82 -38.17 -32.88
CA ALA A 39 -7.21 -37.79 -33.08
C ALA A 39 -7.39 -36.35 -33.57
N LEU A 40 -6.45 -35.46 -33.22
CA LEU A 40 -6.43 -34.06 -33.62
C LEU A 40 -5.57 -33.80 -34.87
N ASP A 41 -5.05 -34.86 -35.52
CA ASP A 41 -4.15 -34.78 -36.67
C ASP A 41 -2.94 -33.84 -36.42
N ALA A 42 -2.44 -33.84 -35.18
CA ALA A 42 -1.35 -32.98 -34.77
C ALA A 42 -0.02 -33.45 -35.40
N PRO A 43 0.88 -32.53 -35.78
CA PRO A 43 2.18 -32.91 -36.32
C PRO A 43 3.01 -33.68 -35.28
N PRO A 44 4.00 -34.47 -35.73
CA PRO A 44 4.91 -35.16 -34.82
C PRO A 44 5.56 -34.20 -33.84
N VAL A 45 5.42 -34.49 -32.55
CA VAL A 45 6.00 -33.67 -31.46
C VAL A 45 7.31 -34.27 -30.95
N ALA A 46 8.18 -33.40 -30.43
CA ALA A 46 9.40 -33.83 -29.77
C ALA A 46 9.11 -34.56 -28.44
N PRO A 47 10.04 -35.41 -27.95
CA PRO A 47 9.83 -36.21 -26.74
C PRO A 47 9.49 -35.39 -25.48
N ASP A 48 10.07 -34.21 -25.33
CA ASP A 48 9.83 -33.28 -24.22
C ASP A 48 8.41 -32.68 -24.24
N ALA A 49 7.92 -32.30 -25.43
CA ALA A 49 6.55 -31.87 -25.63
C ALA A 49 5.55 -32.99 -25.28
N LEU A 50 5.85 -34.24 -25.68
CA LEU A 50 5.02 -35.40 -25.34
C LEU A 50 4.98 -35.66 -23.82
N VAL A 51 6.13 -35.59 -23.15
CA VAL A 51 6.21 -35.69 -21.68
C VAL A 51 5.41 -34.58 -21.01
N ARG A 52 5.38 -33.36 -21.57
CA ARG A 52 4.59 -32.27 -21.04
C ARG A 52 3.08 -32.53 -21.20
N LEU A 53 2.63 -32.98 -22.36
CA LEU A 53 1.22 -33.35 -22.59
C LEU A 53 0.77 -34.49 -21.66
N GLN A 54 1.60 -35.51 -21.46
CA GLN A 54 1.36 -36.57 -20.49
C GLN A 54 1.12 -36.01 -19.08
N LYS A 55 1.94 -35.05 -18.65
CA LYS A 55 1.75 -34.37 -17.35
C LYS A 55 0.42 -33.60 -17.32
N LEU A 56 0.06 -32.89 -18.39
CA LEU A 56 -1.21 -32.16 -18.45
C LEU A 56 -2.41 -33.10 -18.32
N ILE A 57 -2.41 -34.25 -18.99
CA ILE A 57 -3.48 -35.25 -18.85
C ILE A 57 -3.58 -35.74 -17.41
N ARG A 58 -2.46 -36.05 -16.78
CA ARG A 58 -2.44 -36.54 -15.40
C ARG A 58 -3.00 -35.51 -14.40
N TYR A 59 -2.65 -34.24 -14.56
CA TYR A 59 -3.00 -33.20 -13.56
C TYR A 59 -4.28 -32.43 -13.87
N HIS A 60 -4.69 -32.37 -15.14
CA HIS A 60 -5.80 -31.52 -15.60
C HIS A 60 -6.82 -32.28 -16.47
N GLY A 61 -6.53 -33.51 -16.85
CA GLY A 61 -7.42 -34.35 -17.66
C GLY A 61 -7.28 -34.14 -19.17
N GLU A 62 -7.94 -35.02 -19.92
CA GLU A 62 -7.87 -35.04 -21.38
C GLU A 62 -8.53 -33.82 -22.01
N GLN A 63 -9.71 -33.39 -21.53
CA GLN A 63 -10.43 -32.24 -22.11
C GLN A 63 -9.59 -30.95 -22.06
N TYR A 64 -8.93 -30.71 -20.92
CA TYR A 64 -8.01 -29.59 -20.76
C TYR A 64 -6.84 -29.69 -21.75
N THR A 65 -6.25 -30.88 -21.87
CA THR A 65 -5.11 -31.12 -22.77
C THR A 65 -5.51 -30.98 -24.24
N THR A 66 -6.69 -31.46 -24.63
CA THR A 66 -7.27 -31.27 -25.95
C THR A 66 -7.37 -29.78 -26.27
N LEU A 67 -7.87 -28.96 -25.35
CA LEU A 67 -7.98 -27.52 -25.58
C LEU A 67 -6.60 -26.86 -25.74
N VAL A 68 -5.59 -27.25 -24.96
CA VAL A 68 -4.21 -26.77 -25.15
C VAL A 68 -3.69 -27.12 -26.55
N ILE A 69 -3.85 -28.38 -26.98
CA ILE A 69 -3.38 -28.82 -28.32
C ILE A 69 -4.10 -28.03 -29.41
N ARG A 70 -5.44 -27.98 -29.36
CA ARG A 70 -6.27 -27.25 -30.34
C ARG A 70 -5.91 -25.78 -30.42
N THR A 71 -5.68 -25.12 -29.28
CA THR A 71 -5.25 -23.71 -29.25
C THR A 71 -4.00 -23.48 -30.08
N VAL A 72 -3.03 -24.39 -30.02
CA VAL A 72 -1.78 -24.26 -30.77
C VAL A 72 -1.97 -24.62 -32.24
N ILE A 73 -2.53 -25.79 -32.55
CA ILE A 73 -2.57 -26.30 -33.92
C ILE A 73 -3.66 -25.69 -34.80
N GLU A 74 -4.74 -25.17 -34.20
CA GLU A 74 -5.86 -24.55 -34.92
C GLU A 74 -5.73 -23.02 -35.02
N SER A 75 -4.73 -22.42 -34.37
CA SER A 75 -4.46 -20.98 -34.56
C SER A 75 -3.57 -20.75 -35.78
N ASP A 76 -3.89 -19.72 -36.56
CA ASP A 76 -3.28 -19.45 -37.86
C ASP A 76 -1.79 -19.17 -37.75
N GLY A 77 -0.97 -19.96 -38.47
CA GLY A 77 0.49 -19.83 -38.51
C GLY A 77 1.24 -20.43 -37.31
N ASN A 78 0.57 -21.22 -36.47
CA ASN A 78 1.14 -21.88 -35.28
C ASN A 78 1.09 -23.41 -35.34
N GLU A 79 0.82 -24.00 -36.50
CA GLU A 79 0.59 -25.44 -36.68
C GLU A 79 1.78 -26.27 -36.20
N LEU A 80 3.00 -25.75 -36.39
CA LEU A 80 4.26 -26.38 -35.97
C LEU A 80 4.74 -25.95 -34.58
N ALA A 81 3.96 -25.13 -33.87
CA ALA A 81 4.35 -24.55 -32.57
C ALA A 81 4.08 -25.48 -31.38
N LEU A 82 3.70 -26.74 -31.61
CA LEU A 82 3.39 -27.71 -30.55
C LEU A 82 4.65 -28.29 -29.87
N ILE A 83 5.42 -27.38 -29.26
CA ILE A 83 6.66 -27.66 -28.53
C ILE A 83 6.50 -27.39 -27.03
N GLU A 84 7.41 -27.93 -26.20
CA GLU A 84 7.28 -27.88 -24.74
C GLU A 84 7.07 -26.46 -24.18
N PRO A 85 7.88 -25.44 -24.56
CA PRO A 85 7.72 -24.11 -23.97
C PRO A 85 6.36 -23.47 -24.30
N VAL A 86 5.85 -23.73 -25.50
CA VAL A 86 4.54 -23.22 -25.96
C VAL A 86 3.40 -23.93 -25.22
N ILE A 87 3.44 -25.27 -25.13
CA ILE A 87 2.46 -26.06 -24.38
C ILE A 87 2.40 -25.60 -22.92
N SER A 88 3.57 -25.41 -22.29
CA SER A 88 3.68 -24.90 -20.93
C SER A 88 3.12 -23.49 -20.79
N ALA A 89 3.43 -22.60 -21.74
CA ALA A 89 2.95 -21.22 -21.69
C ALA A 89 1.43 -21.10 -21.84
N VAL A 90 0.85 -21.81 -22.81
CA VAL A 90 -0.60 -21.85 -23.03
C VAL A 90 -1.31 -22.41 -21.79
N SER A 91 -0.82 -23.53 -21.25
CA SER A 91 -1.36 -24.10 -20.01
C SER A 91 -1.27 -23.12 -18.83
N ASP A 92 -0.16 -22.40 -18.69
CA ASP A 92 0.01 -21.41 -17.62
C ASP A 92 -0.95 -20.22 -17.75
N VAL A 93 -1.25 -19.76 -18.97
CA VAL A 93 -2.29 -18.74 -19.18
C VAL A 93 -3.67 -19.28 -18.81
N MET A 94 -4.03 -20.47 -19.31
CA MET A 94 -5.33 -21.10 -19.00
C MET A 94 -5.54 -21.33 -17.50
N ARG A 95 -4.49 -21.67 -16.75
CA ARG A 95 -4.58 -21.85 -15.29
C ARG A 95 -4.77 -20.53 -14.54
N ARG A 96 -4.20 -19.44 -15.04
CA ARG A 96 -4.28 -18.11 -14.40
C ARG A 96 -5.58 -17.38 -14.75
N HIS A 97 -6.12 -17.62 -15.94
CA HIS A 97 -7.35 -17.02 -16.46
C HIS A 97 -8.30 -18.11 -16.96
N PRO A 98 -8.91 -18.89 -16.05
CA PRO A 98 -9.79 -20.00 -16.42
C PRO A 98 -11.03 -19.57 -17.21
N GLU A 99 -11.41 -18.30 -17.15
CA GLU A 99 -12.57 -17.71 -17.85
C GLU A 99 -12.28 -17.32 -19.31
N TRP A 100 -11.02 -17.28 -19.74
CA TRP A 100 -10.68 -16.93 -21.13
C TRP A 100 -10.94 -18.09 -22.11
N PRO A 101 -10.57 -19.36 -21.81
CA PRO A 101 -10.88 -20.48 -22.69
C PRO A 101 -12.39 -20.73 -22.85
N GLU A 102 -13.22 -20.28 -21.91
CA GLU A 102 -14.68 -20.33 -22.00
C GLU A 102 -15.26 -19.46 -23.13
N LYS A 103 -14.46 -18.55 -23.71
CA LYS A 103 -14.84 -17.76 -24.89
C LYS A 103 -14.90 -18.58 -26.18
N GLY A 104 -14.60 -19.89 -26.12
CA GLY A 104 -14.79 -20.82 -27.23
C GLY A 104 -13.86 -20.51 -28.39
N VAL A 105 -14.38 -20.40 -29.62
CA VAL A 105 -13.56 -20.15 -30.82
C VAL A 105 -12.75 -18.86 -30.71
N ALA A 106 -13.29 -17.82 -30.07
CA ALA A 106 -12.58 -16.56 -29.84
C ALA A 106 -11.29 -16.73 -29.02
N TRP A 107 -11.21 -17.77 -28.16
CA TRP A 107 -9.97 -18.13 -27.47
C TRP A 107 -8.86 -18.53 -28.45
N ILE A 108 -9.19 -19.38 -29.43
CA ILE A 108 -8.24 -19.87 -30.43
C ILE A 108 -7.85 -18.74 -31.38
N GLU A 109 -8.84 -17.98 -31.88
CA GLU A 109 -8.61 -16.84 -32.78
C GLU A 109 -7.72 -15.75 -32.16
N ALA A 110 -7.71 -15.61 -30.83
CA ALA A 110 -6.83 -14.65 -30.15
C ALA A 110 -5.34 -15.01 -30.23
N PHE A 111 -5.01 -16.25 -30.61
CA PHE A 111 -3.63 -16.66 -30.92
C PHE A 111 -3.28 -16.45 -32.39
N ASP A 112 -4.25 -16.15 -33.26
CA ASP A 112 -4.00 -15.84 -34.66
C ASP A 112 -3.10 -14.61 -34.77
N GLY A 113 -2.02 -14.74 -35.55
CA GLY A 113 -1.04 -13.67 -35.71
C GLY A 113 -0.10 -13.45 -34.51
N ILE A 114 -0.13 -14.31 -33.48
CA ILE A 114 0.95 -14.40 -32.50
C ILE A 114 1.98 -15.43 -33.00
N PRO A 115 3.18 -15.02 -33.45
CA PRO A 115 4.15 -15.95 -34.01
C PRO A 115 4.87 -16.71 -32.90
N LEU A 116 4.25 -17.76 -32.36
CA LEU A 116 4.71 -18.46 -31.14
C LEU A 116 6.14 -18.99 -31.27
N LEU A 117 6.45 -19.63 -32.40
CA LEU A 117 7.79 -20.16 -32.67
C LEU A 117 8.84 -19.06 -32.75
N GLN A 118 8.56 -17.98 -33.49
CA GLN A 118 9.51 -16.86 -33.63
C GLN A 118 9.80 -16.20 -32.28
N ILE A 119 8.80 -16.09 -31.40
CA ILE A 119 9.00 -15.57 -30.04
C ILE A 119 9.93 -16.49 -29.26
N VAL A 120 9.73 -17.81 -29.31
CA VAL A 120 10.60 -18.79 -28.65
C VAL A 120 12.02 -18.73 -29.20
N GLU A 121 12.19 -18.69 -30.52
CA GLU A 121 13.49 -18.57 -31.18
C GLU A 121 14.20 -17.26 -30.80
N THR A 122 13.47 -16.14 -30.76
CA THR A 122 14.00 -14.86 -30.29
C THR A 122 14.48 -14.96 -28.84
N MET A 123 13.68 -15.58 -27.96
CA MET A 123 14.08 -15.79 -26.56
C MET A 123 15.35 -16.66 -26.46
N ARG A 124 15.46 -17.74 -27.23
CA ARG A 124 16.68 -18.57 -27.26
C ARG A 124 17.89 -17.79 -27.76
N GLY A 125 17.73 -17.01 -28.83
CA GLY A 125 18.80 -16.21 -29.44
C GLY A 125 19.33 -15.08 -28.54
N LEU A 126 18.56 -14.65 -27.54
CA LEU A 126 19.02 -13.65 -26.58
C LEU A 126 19.99 -14.21 -25.52
N GLU A 127 20.12 -15.54 -25.40
CA GLU A 127 21.04 -16.24 -24.47
C GLU A 127 20.93 -15.86 -22.97
N ILE A 128 19.95 -15.03 -22.59
CA ILE A 128 19.67 -14.64 -21.20
C ILE A 128 18.66 -15.57 -20.51
N PHE A 129 17.90 -16.33 -21.29
CA PHE A 129 16.85 -17.21 -20.80
C PHE A 129 17.37 -18.64 -20.70
N ARG A 130 17.08 -19.31 -19.58
CA ARG A 130 17.28 -20.76 -19.49
C ARG A 130 16.17 -21.46 -20.25
N GLU A 131 16.47 -22.55 -20.94
CA GLU A 131 15.49 -23.33 -21.71
C GLU A 131 14.24 -23.67 -20.86
N THR A 132 14.46 -24.09 -19.61
CA THR A 132 13.39 -24.43 -18.65
C THR A 132 12.52 -23.24 -18.21
N SER A 133 12.95 -22.01 -18.47
CA SER A 133 12.21 -20.78 -18.10
C SER A 133 11.49 -20.12 -19.27
N ILE A 134 11.76 -20.54 -20.52
CA ILE A 134 11.18 -19.91 -21.72
C ILE A 134 9.66 -19.98 -21.67
N GLY A 135 9.09 -21.12 -21.32
CA GLY A 135 7.63 -21.28 -21.21
C GLY A 135 7.00 -20.28 -20.23
N THR A 136 7.65 -20.01 -19.10
CA THR A 136 7.16 -19.03 -18.12
C THR A 136 7.15 -17.60 -18.68
N TYR A 137 8.22 -17.15 -19.33
CA TYR A 137 8.29 -15.81 -19.90
C TYR A 137 7.40 -15.64 -21.12
N LEU A 138 7.25 -16.71 -21.92
CA LEU A 138 6.26 -16.75 -22.99
C LEU A 138 4.85 -16.62 -22.40
N ALA A 139 4.52 -17.30 -21.30
CA ALA A 139 3.22 -17.19 -20.64
C ALA A 139 2.89 -15.77 -20.18
N VAL A 140 3.87 -15.02 -19.66
CA VAL A 140 3.72 -13.61 -19.28
C VAL A 140 3.48 -12.72 -20.50
N SER A 141 4.19 -13.01 -21.59
CA SER A 141 4.05 -12.28 -22.86
C SER A 141 2.69 -12.52 -23.51
N LEU A 142 2.23 -13.77 -23.51
CA LEU A 142 0.90 -14.17 -24.01
C LEU A 142 -0.20 -13.53 -23.18
N GLU A 143 -0.14 -13.64 -21.85
CA GLU A 143 -1.11 -13.01 -20.96
C GLU A 143 -1.25 -11.51 -21.23
N SER A 144 -0.14 -10.79 -21.38
CA SER A 144 -0.17 -9.34 -21.66
C SER A 144 -0.88 -9.01 -22.97
N ARG A 145 -0.77 -9.87 -23.99
CA ARG A 145 -1.45 -9.71 -25.28
C ARG A 145 -2.93 -10.05 -25.18
N LEU A 146 -3.23 -11.23 -24.63
CA LEU A 146 -4.58 -11.76 -24.53
C LEU A 146 -5.46 -10.94 -23.57
N ALA A 147 -4.88 -10.34 -22.53
CA ALA A 147 -5.57 -9.40 -21.67
C ALA A 147 -6.18 -8.24 -22.48
N ARG A 148 -5.51 -7.73 -23.50
CA ARG A 148 -6.05 -6.65 -24.34
C ARG A 148 -7.29 -7.07 -25.16
N LEU A 149 -7.46 -8.37 -25.38
CA LEU A 149 -8.56 -8.95 -26.18
C LEU A 149 -9.71 -9.41 -25.27
N PHE A 150 -9.42 -10.14 -24.20
CA PHE A 150 -10.44 -10.75 -23.34
C PHE A 150 -10.82 -9.92 -22.13
N THR A 151 -9.91 -9.09 -21.64
CA THR A 151 -10.31 -8.03 -20.73
C THR A 151 -10.73 -6.85 -21.60
N ILE A 152 -11.98 -6.91 -22.07
CA ILE A 152 -12.71 -5.69 -22.34
C ILE A 152 -12.59 -4.89 -21.04
N SER A 153 -11.69 -3.92 -21.03
CA SER A 153 -11.77 -2.84 -20.06
C SER A 153 -13.23 -2.39 -20.14
N PRO A 154 -14.01 -2.38 -19.04
CA PRO A 154 -15.30 -1.70 -19.09
C PRO A 154 -15.00 -0.35 -19.74
N ALA A 155 -15.70 -0.05 -20.84
CA ALA A 155 -15.48 1.14 -21.67
C ALA A 155 -15.06 2.30 -20.78
N PRO A 156 -14.02 3.09 -21.12
CA PRO A 156 -13.49 4.09 -20.22
C PRO A 156 -14.66 4.96 -19.76
N GLU A 157 -15.06 4.77 -18.51
CA GLU A 157 -16.02 5.61 -17.85
C GLU A 157 -15.37 6.97 -17.80
N VAL A 158 -15.68 7.82 -18.80
CA VAL A 158 -15.32 9.23 -18.95
C VAL A 158 -13.85 9.53 -18.66
N ALA A 159 -13.08 9.99 -19.66
CA ALA A 159 -11.71 10.51 -19.49
C ALA A 159 -11.46 10.98 -18.05
N PRO A 160 -10.53 10.33 -17.29
CA PRO A 160 -10.51 10.41 -15.84
C PRO A 160 -10.68 11.87 -15.44
N PRO A 161 -11.70 12.21 -14.62
CA PRO A 161 -11.98 13.61 -14.30
C PRO A 161 -10.66 14.22 -13.84
N ALA A 162 -10.29 15.33 -14.48
CA ALA A 162 -9.00 15.98 -14.31
C ALA A 162 -8.57 15.85 -12.85
N LYS A 163 -7.48 15.11 -12.58
CA LYS A 163 -7.05 14.70 -11.24
C LYS A 163 -7.33 15.85 -10.28
N ILE A 164 -8.38 15.70 -9.45
CA ILE A 164 -8.75 16.75 -8.49
C ILE A 164 -7.46 17.02 -7.71
N PRO A 165 -6.92 18.26 -7.74
CA PRO A 165 -5.68 18.56 -7.05
C PRO A 165 -5.79 18.05 -5.61
N MET A 166 -4.77 17.35 -5.09
CA MET A 166 -4.83 16.78 -3.74
C MET A 166 -5.26 17.81 -2.66
N SER A 167 -5.03 19.09 -2.92
CA SER A 167 -5.51 20.21 -2.09
C SER A 167 -7.03 20.29 -1.96
N GLN A 168 -7.78 19.86 -2.97
CA GLN A 168 -9.25 19.80 -2.98
C GLN A 168 -9.75 18.45 -2.46
N ALA A 169 -9.11 17.33 -2.83
CA ALA A 169 -9.51 15.99 -2.38
C ALA A 169 -9.38 15.78 -0.85
N ARG A 170 -8.51 16.54 -0.17
CA ARG A 170 -8.34 16.47 1.30
C ARG A 170 -9.45 17.18 2.10
N ILE A 171 -10.20 18.10 1.48
CA ILE A 171 -11.15 18.97 2.20
C ILE A 171 -12.23 18.15 2.92
N PRO A 172 -12.88 17.14 2.29
CA PRO A 172 -13.90 16.34 2.97
C PRO A 172 -13.35 15.59 4.20
N VAL A 173 -12.12 15.08 4.13
CA VAL A 173 -11.47 14.37 5.25
C VAL A 173 -11.22 15.33 6.42
N ILE A 174 -10.76 16.55 6.13
CA ILE A 174 -10.54 17.57 7.16
C ILE A 174 -11.86 18.00 7.79
N LEU A 175 -12.91 18.23 6.99
CA LEU A 175 -14.24 18.58 7.49
C LEU A 175 -14.83 17.48 8.39
N ALA A 176 -14.66 16.21 8.02
CA ALA A 176 -15.08 15.08 8.86
C ALA A 176 -14.36 15.08 10.22
N LYS A 177 -13.04 15.35 10.24
CA LYS A 177 -12.28 15.48 11.50
C LYS A 177 -12.75 16.65 12.36
N VAL A 178 -13.02 17.81 11.75
CA VAL A 178 -13.55 18.98 12.46
C VAL A 178 -14.93 18.68 13.06
N ARG A 179 -15.83 18.08 12.29
CA ARG A 179 -17.16 17.67 12.76
C ARG A 179 -17.06 16.70 13.94
N LEU A 180 -16.19 15.69 13.82
CA LEU A 180 -15.93 14.77 14.92
C LEU A 180 -15.41 15.50 16.17
N GLY A 181 -14.50 16.46 15.99
CA GLY A 181 -14.00 17.30 17.08
C GLY A 181 -15.09 18.14 17.76
N LEU A 182 -16.08 18.65 17.01
CA LEU A 182 -17.23 19.37 17.56
C LEU A 182 -18.11 18.44 18.40
N GLU A 183 -18.38 17.22 17.92
CA GLU A 183 -19.14 16.23 18.68
C GLU A 183 -18.43 15.84 19.98
N LEU A 184 -17.10 15.66 19.93
CA LEU A 184 -16.28 15.37 21.10
C LEU A 184 -16.21 16.56 22.06
N ALA A 185 -16.20 17.80 21.56
CA ALA A 185 -16.28 19.00 22.38
C ALA A 185 -17.62 19.10 23.12
N ALA A 186 -18.74 18.86 22.44
CA ALA A 186 -20.06 18.83 23.06
C ALA A 186 -20.18 17.72 24.12
N LEU A 187 -19.61 16.54 23.85
CA LEU A 187 -19.53 15.45 24.82
C LEU A 187 -18.71 15.84 26.06
N ARG A 188 -17.59 16.55 25.85
CA ARG A 188 -16.73 17.06 26.91
C ARG A 188 -17.44 18.07 27.80
N ASP A 189 -18.21 18.98 27.20
CA ASP A 189 -18.95 20.00 27.95
C ASP A 189 -20.05 19.39 28.83
N ARG A 190 -20.64 18.26 28.40
CA ARG A 190 -21.60 17.47 29.20
C ARG A 190 -20.94 16.58 30.25
N THR A 191 -19.64 16.29 30.12
CA THR A 191 -18.92 15.31 30.94
C THR A 191 -17.66 15.92 31.55
N PRO A 192 -17.77 16.66 32.67
CA PRO A 192 -16.63 17.30 33.30
C PRO A 192 -15.60 16.31 33.88
N ASN A 193 -16.01 15.07 34.18
CA ASN A 193 -15.11 14.04 34.68
C ASN A 193 -14.24 13.45 33.56
N ASN A 194 -12.90 13.65 33.65
CA ASN A 194 -11.91 13.19 32.67
C ASN A 194 -11.96 11.68 32.39
N ARG A 195 -12.17 10.86 33.44
CA ARG A 195 -12.20 9.40 33.30
C ARG A 195 -13.42 8.97 32.48
N LYS A 196 -14.60 9.48 32.87
CA LYS A 196 -15.86 9.19 32.16
C LYS A 196 -15.82 9.69 30.72
N PHE A 197 -15.29 10.90 30.49
CA PHE A 197 -15.10 11.43 29.14
C PHE A 197 -14.19 10.51 28.30
N GLY A 198 -13.05 10.08 28.84
CA GLY A 198 -12.12 9.21 28.14
C GLY A 198 -12.70 7.83 27.82
N GLU A 199 -13.55 7.28 28.69
CA GLU A 199 -14.29 6.04 28.44
C GLU A 199 -15.31 6.22 27.30
N LEU A 200 -16.11 7.29 27.33
CA LEU A 200 -17.10 7.60 26.28
C LEU A 200 -16.46 7.91 24.92
N ALA A 201 -15.34 8.63 24.90
CA ALA A 201 -14.62 8.95 23.67
C ALA A 201 -14.03 7.68 23.00
N ARG A 202 -13.44 6.78 23.80
CA ARG A 202 -12.94 5.49 23.31
C ARG A 202 -14.06 4.61 22.78
N ALA A 203 -15.18 4.54 23.50
CA ALA A 203 -16.36 3.79 23.06
C ALA A 203 -16.92 4.30 21.71
N LYS A 204 -16.78 5.59 21.41
CA LYS A 204 -17.33 6.19 20.18
C LYS A 204 -16.39 6.07 18.97
N CYS A 205 -15.08 6.23 19.15
CA CYS A 205 -14.17 6.50 18.02
C CYS A 205 -12.88 5.68 17.96
N ASP A 206 -12.55 4.85 18.96
CA ASP A 206 -11.27 4.11 19.04
C ASP A 206 -10.01 4.95 18.71
N LEU A 207 -9.95 6.18 19.24
CA LEU A 207 -8.84 7.12 19.02
C LEU A 207 -7.95 7.25 20.25
N ALA A 208 -6.67 7.54 20.02
CA ALA A 208 -5.72 7.86 21.08
C ALA A 208 -6.10 9.19 21.78
N ALA A 209 -5.78 9.32 23.07
CA ALA A 209 -6.14 10.50 23.86
C ALA A 209 -5.52 11.82 23.34
N SER A 210 -4.32 11.74 22.74
CA SER A 210 -3.67 12.88 22.07
C SER A 210 -4.49 13.34 20.85
N GLU A 211 -4.95 12.41 20.01
CA GLU A 211 -5.74 12.72 18.82
C GLU A 211 -7.11 13.31 19.19
N VAL A 212 -7.78 12.77 20.22
CA VAL A 212 -9.03 13.35 20.76
C VAL A 212 -8.82 14.80 21.20
N SER A 213 -7.71 15.09 21.88
CA SER A 213 -7.38 16.43 22.36
C SER A 213 -7.11 17.39 21.18
N GLU A 214 -6.45 16.93 20.12
CA GLU A 214 -6.22 17.70 18.91
C GLU A 214 -7.51 18.01 18.17
N LEU A 215 -8.38 17.01 17.98
CA LEU A 215 -9.68 17.15 17.32
C LEU A 215 -10.55 18.21 18.02
N ILE A 216 -10.68 18.12 19.35
CA ILE A 216 -11.44 19.08 20.15
C ILE A 216 -10.84 20.49 20.05
N ARG A 217 -9.51 20.60 20.14
CA ARG A 217 -8.83 21.90 20.10
C ARG A 217 -9.01 22.59 18.75
N VAL A 218 -8.82 21.85 17.66
CA VAL A 218 -9.03 22.38 16.30
C VAL A 218 -10.49 22.76 16.09
N ALA A 219 -11.43 21.92 16.49
CA ALA A 219 -12.86 22.18 16.36
C ALA A 219 -13.32 23.42 17.14
N ARG A 220 -12.83 23.62 18.37
CA ARG A 220 -13.15 24.83 19.15
C ARG A 220 -12.56 26.11 18.57
N ALA A 221 -11.43 26.02 17.87
CA ALA A 221 -10.76 27.18 17.29
C ALA A 221 -11.29 27.56 15.89
N TYR A 222 -11.73 26.57 15.11
CA TYR A 222 -12.02 26.75 13.68
C TYR A 222 -13.31 26.10 13.20
N GLY A 223 -14.11 25.47 14.06
CA GLY A 223 -15.27 24.67 13.65
C GLY A 223 -16.34 25.43 12.86
N ASP A 224 -16.37 26.75 12.99
CA ASP A 224 -17.24 27.71 12.30
C ASP A 224 -16.53 28.49 11.19
N ARG A 225 -15.25 28.20 10.91
CA ARG A 225 -14.38 28.95 9.99
C ARG A 225 -13.92 28.11 8.81
N GLU A 226 -14.87 27.73 7.97
CA GLU A 226 -14.64 26.88 6.79
C GLU A 226 -13.62 27.50 5.82
N GLU A 227 -13.57 28.83 5.73
CA GLU A 227 -12.62 29.57 4.90
C GLU A 227 -11.15 29.36 5.31
N ILE A 228 -10.89 28.99 6.57
CA ILE A 228 -9.56 28.59 7.05
C ILE A 228 -9.35 27.09 6.89
N ILE A 229 -10.35 26.27 7.24
CA ILE A 229 -10.28 24.81 7.18
C ILE A 229 -9.96 24.32 5.76
N SER A 230 -10.62 24.90 4.75
CA SER A 230 -10.46 24.53 3.33
C SER A 230 -9.07 24.86 2.77
N ARG A 231 -8.35 25.82 3.36
CA ARG A 231 -7.06 26.32 2.85
C ARG A 231 -5.85 25.62 3.47
N LEU A 232 -6.00 25.05 4.67
CA LEU A 232 -4.91 24.43 5.42
C LEU A 232 -4.93 22.89 5.36
N SER A 233 -3.79 22.27 5.68
CA SER A 233 -3.75 20.83 5.99
C SER A 233 -4.13 20.61 7.46
N TRP A 234 -4.54 19.38 7.80
CA TRP A 234 -4.82 19.00 9.19
C TRP A 234 -3.65 19.34 10.13
N ALA A 235 -2.41 19.01 9.74
CA ALA A 235 -1.22 19.33 10.52
C ALA A 235 -1.05 20.84 10.74
N ALA A 236 -1.33 21.68 9.73
CA ALA A 236 -1.29 23.13 9.90
C ALA A 236 -2.35 23.63 10.89
N LEU A 237 -3.58 23.09 10.85
CA LEU A 237 -4.65 23.43 11.79
C LEU A 237 -4.30 23.02 13.23
N VAL A 238 -3.70 21.83 13.42
CA VAL A 238 -3.25 21.35 14.72
C VAL A 238 -2.19 22.28 15.32
N ILE A 239 -1.21 22.72 14.51
CA ILE A 239 -0.17 23.66 14.96
C ILE A 239 -0.78 25.03 15.23
N LEU A 240 -1.63 25.55 14.33
CA LEU A 240 -2.22 26.88 14.43
C LEU A 240 -3.12 27.02 15.67
N SER A 241 -3.90 25.98 15.98
CA SER A 241 -4.75 25.89 17.18
C SER A 241 -3.95 25.65 18.47
N GLY A 242 -2.68 25.26 18.36
CA GLY A 242 -1.79 25.01 19.50
C GLY A 242 -1.55 26.23 20.38
N SER A 243 -1.24 25.99 21.65
CA SER A 243 -0.92 27.03 22.65
C SER A 243 0.46 27.66 22.49
N THR A 244 1.31 27.09 21.63
CA THR A 244 2.66 27.59 21.35
C THR A 244 2.66 28.90 20.58
N LEU A 245 1.57 29.23 19.89
CA LEU A 245 1.41 30.48 19.17
C LEU A 245 0.69 31.51 20.03
N SER A 246 1.27 32.71 20.14
CA SER A 246 0.58 33.84 20.76
C SER A 246 -0.66 34.23 19.93
N THR A 247 -1.74 34.65 20.59
CA THR A 247 -2.98 35.13 19.95
C THR A 247 -2.74 36.15 18.82
N PRO A 248 -1.92 37.22 19.00
CA PRO A 248 -1.69 38.18 17.91
C PRO A 248 -0.94 37.56 16.72
N THR A 249 -0.02 36.62 16.95
CA THR A 249 0.66 35.90 15.86
C THR A 249 -0.32 35.01 15.11
N ARG A 250 -1.18 34.27 15.82
CA ARG A 250 -2.22 33.44 15.22
C ARG A 250 -3.15 34.27 14.35
N GLN A 251 -3.69 35.37 14.87
CA GLN A 251 -4.55 36.29 14.11
C GLN A 251 -3.87 36.87 12.86
N SER A 252 -2.58 37.20 12.95
CA SER A 252 -1.81 37.66 11.78
C SER A 252 -1.68 36.58 10.70
N ILE A 253 -1.48 35.31 11.09
CA ILE A 253 -1.44 34.18 10.15
C ILE A 253 -2.82 33.94 9.54
N GLU A 254 -3.88 33.99 10.35
CA GLU A 254 -5.26 33.84 9.88
C GLU A 254 -5.62 34.92 8.86
N LYS A 255 -5.25 36.18 9.11
CA LYS A 255 -5.47 37.29 8.16
C LYS A 255 -4.79 37.03 6.82
N ARG A 256 -3.57 36.50 6.82
CA ARG A 256 -2.82 36.13 5.61
C ARG A 256 -3.49 34.96 4.87
N ILE A 257 -3.99 33.96 5.59
CA ILE A 257 -4.76 32.85 5.00
C ILE A 257 -6.01 33.38 4.31
N LEU A 258 -6.76 34.28 4.95
CA LEU A 258 -7.95 34.90 4.39
C LEU A 258 -7.62 35.71 3.13
N ALA A 259 -6.49 36.41 3.11
CA ALA A 259 -5.98 37.12 1.94
C ALA A 259 -5.55 36.21 0.76
N GLY A 260 -5.62 34.89 0.90
CA GLY A 260 -5.28 33.94 -0.16
C GLY A 260 -3.84 33.44 -0.13
N GLU A 261 -3.06 33.83 0.87
CA GLU A 261 -1.67 33.41 0.97
C GLU A 261 -1.55 31.92 1.33
N ARG A 262 -0.69 31.20 0.61
CA ARG A 262 -0.38 29.80 0.92
C ARG A 262 0.59 29.72 2.08
N ILE A 263 0.10 29.29 3.24
CA ILE A 263 0.91 29.13 4.45
C ILE A 263 1.16 27.64 4.72
N SER A 264 2.43 27.27 4.82
CA SER A 264 2.87 25.92 5.15
C SER A 264 2.96 25.70 6.68
N PRO A 265 2.86 24.45 7.17
CA PRO A 265 3.08 24.13 8.59
C PRO A 265 4.41 24.66 9.15
N ARG A 266 5.48 24.65 8.34
CA ARG A 266 6.80 25.14 8.74
C ARG A 266 6.79 26.63 9.05
N GLN A 267 6.16 27.43 8.21
CA GLN A 267 6.03 28.88 8.42
C GLN A 267 5.24 29.21 9.70
N ILE A 268 4.22 28.39 10.03
CA ILE A 268 3.47 28.54 11.28
C ILE A 268 4.39 28.29 12.49
N VAL A 269 5.20 27.24 12.45
CA VAL A 269 6.16 26.92 13.51
C VAL A 269 7.22 28.02 13.65
N GLU A 270 7.77 28.51 12.55
CA GLU A 270 8.77 29.59 12.53
C GLU A 270 8.24 30.89 13.11
N ALA A 271 6.99 31.26 12.78
CA ALA A 271 6.32 32.43 13.35
C ALA A 271 6.13 32.31 14.87
N GLY A 272 5.97 31.09 15.40
CA GLY A 272 5.94 30.83 16.84
C GLY A 272 7.31 31.01 17.51
N LYS A 273 8.39 30.56 16.85
CA LYS A 273 9.77 30.65 17.38
C LYS A 273 10.32 32.07 17.39
N ALA A 274 10.07 32.85 16.33
CA ALA A 274 10.63 34.19 16.15
C ALA A 274 10.23 35.20 17.25
N LYS A 275 9.15 34.93 18.00
CA LYS A 275 8.68 35.80 19.09
C LYS A 275 9.04 35.27 20.48
N ALA A 276 9.38 33.99 20.62
CA ALA A 276 9.90 33.44 21.87
C ALA A 276 11.30 34.01 22.18
N THR A 277 12.11 34.27 21.13
CA THR A 277 13.42 34.90 21.25
C THR A 277 13.37 36.40 21.57
N SER A 278 12.29 37.11 21.19
CA SER A 278 12.15 38.55 21.49
C SER A 278 11.67 38.86 22.91
N ARG A 279 11.23 37.85 23.68
CA ARG A 279 10.75 38.03 25.07
C ARG A 279 11.81 37.74 26.14
N ALA A 280 13.02 37.33 25.74
CA ALA A 280 14.12 36.98 26.63
C ALA A 280 15.17 38.12 26.77
N LYS A 281 14.75 39.31 27.23
CA LYS A 281 15.55 40.20 28.10
C LYS A 281 14.75 41.46 28.50
N PRO A 282 14.47 41.62 29.79
CA PRO A 282 14.68 42.90 30.46
C PRO A 282 15.91 42.71 31.35
N SER A 283 17.04 43.26 30.92
CA SER A 283 18.21 43.42 31.78
C SER A 283 17.82 44.35 32.93
N ALA A 284 17.66 43.78 34.13
CA ALA A 284 17.58 44.54 35.37
C ALA A 284 18.91 45.28 35.57
N LYS A 285 18.95 46.56 35.18
CA LYS A 285 19.96 47.52 35.58
C LYS A 285 19.73 47.81 37.07
N ARG A 286 20.25 46.95 37.94
CA ARG A 286 20.24 47.15 39.39
C ARG A 286 21.38 48.11 39.73
N LEU A 287 21.04 49.40 39.84
CA LEU A 287 21.84 50.39 40.55
C LEU A 287 21.94 49.94 42.01
N SER A 288 23.11 49.49 42.45
CA SER A 288 23.50 49.45 43.85
C SER A 288 24.57 50.51 44.06
N ALA A 289 24.14 51.73 44.39
CA ALA A 289 25.00 52.73 44.99
C ALA A 289 25.22 52.35 46.46
N ALA A 290 26.49 52.27 46.84
CA ALA A 290 26.97 51.89 48.16
C ALA A 290 26.54 52.90 49.23
N ALA A 291 25.87 52.41 50.28
CA ALA A 291 25.69 53.12 51.54
C ALA A 291 26.94 52.93 52.40
N LYS A 292 27.64 54.02 52.69
CA LYS A 292 28.70 54.14 53.71
C LYS A 292 28.11 53.93 55.12
N PRO A 293 28.73 53.16 56.01
CA PRO A 293 28.43 53.23 57.44
C PRO A 293 29.26 54.33 58.13
N ALA A 294 28.58 55.17 58.91
CA ALA A 294 29.17 56.19 59.78
C ALA A 294 29.71 55.58 61.10
N PRO A 295 30.73 56.19 61.75
CA PRO A 295 31.43 55.60 62.88
C PRO A 295 30.74 55.87 64.23
N LYS A 296 30.75 54.87 65.12
CA LYS A 296 30.36 55.00 66.53
C LYS A 296 31.55 55.52 67.36
N CYS A 297 31.41 56.75 67.86
CA CYS A 297 32.27 57.33 68.88
C CYS A 297 31.94 56.72 70.26
N ARG A 298 32.98 56.25 70.97
CA ARG A 298 32.96 55.87 72.39
C ARG A 298 32.86 57.13 73.25
N GLN A 299 32.02 57.09 74.28
CA GLN A 299 32.18 57.93 75.47
C GLN A 299 32.71 57.08 76.61
N ALA A 300 33.86 57.47 77.15
CA ALA A 300 34.26 57.22 78.53
C ALA A 300 34.68 58.59 79.06
N GLY A 301 33.99 59.05 80.11
CA GLY A 301 34.32 60.29 80.81
C GLY A 301 35.45 60.07 81.82
N GLY A 302 36.09 61.16 82.21
CA GLY A 302 36.88 61.23 83.44
C GLY A 302 37.92 62.35 83.48
N LEU A 303 37.60 63.39 84.27
CA LEU A 303 38.51 64.23 85.07
C LEU A 303 39.45 65.19 84.30
N SER A 304 39.85 66.37 84.75
CA SER A 304 39.55 67.27 85.88
C SER A 304 40.49 68.48 85.72
N ALA A 305 40.05 69.65 86.22
CA ALA A 305 40.84 70.77 86.74
C ALA A 305 41.67 71.69 85.81
N GLY A 306 41.45 72.99 85.99
CA GLY A 306 42.55 73.89 86.34
C GLY A 306 42.52 75.29 85.71
N LEU A 307 42.07 76.27 86.53
CA LEU A 307 42.26 77.73 86.48
C LEU A 307 41.41 78.56 85.49
#